data_AF-A0A933DAC3-F1
#
_entry.id   AF-A0A933DAC3-F1
#
_cell.length_a   1.000
_cell.length_b   1.000
_cell.length_c   1.000
_cell.angle_alpha   90.00
_cell.angle_beta   90.00
_cell.angle_gamma   90.00
#
_symmetry.space_group_name_H-M   'P 1'
#
loop_
_entity.id
_entity.type
_entity.pdbx_description
1 polymer ?
#
loop_
_entity_poly.entity_id
_entity_poly.type
_entity_poly.pdbx_seq_one_letter_code
_entity_poly.pdbx_strand_id
1 'polypeptide(L)'
;MKTVFLVLFCTLWCSRATAQGTDYQFRPLVHKQFTSEGGNGLGFWGIVPDATQNKPSKILLVGGLLFKESENWLELMAGSFVKTDGALEPAVNVRASLRASRFLVYAEAMYNLPKKRLIVPLAVTRRVSLGSVNLGLGLESETTIGNGGDSWGLGPRIVVPIPFLKKASLATVYQWQSRQPFVRQYLLVSF
;
A
#
# COMPACT_ATOMS: atom_id res chain seq x y z
N MET A 1 23.57 -2.84 9.99
CA MET A 1 22.99 -1.47 9.93
C MET A 1 23.40 -0.70 8.68
N LYS A 2 24.70 -0.53 8.37
CA LYS A 2 25.17 0.23 7.18
C LYS A 2 24.53 -0.22 5.86
N THR A 3 24.39 -1.53 5.63
CA THR A 3 23.74 -2.09 4.41
C THR A 3 22.25 -1.74 4.29
N VAL A 4 21.51 -1.72 5.39
CA VAL A 4 20.06 -1.36 5.38
C VAL A 4 19.88 0.11 5.04
N PHE A 5 20.69 0.99 5.67
CA PHE A 5 20.69 2.42 5.36
C PHE A 5 21.08 2.69 3.92
N LEU A 6 22.08 1.97 3.39
CA LEU A 6 22.45 2.09 1.98
C LEU A 6 21.30 1.67 1.05
N VAL A 7 20.64 0.53 1.31
CA VAL A 7 19.50 0.09 0.49
C VAL A 7 18.34 1.06 0.59
N LEU A 8 17.99 1.54 1.80
CA LEU A 8 16.96 2.56 1.99
C LEU A 8 17.31 3.85 1.23
N PHE A 9 18.55 4.34 1.38
CA PHE A 9 19.03 5.52 0.67
C PHE A 9 18.98 5.33 -0.85
N CYS A 10 19.46 4.21 -1.38
CA CYS A 10 19.35 3.90 -2.80
C CYS A 10 17.89 3.85 -3.27
N THR A 11 16.98 3.23 -2.51
CA THR A 11 15.55 3.20 -2.87
C THR A 11 14.90 4.59 -2.86
N LEU A 12 15.25 5.46 -1.90
CA LEU A 12 14.74 6.84 -1.79
C LEU A 12 15.36 7.79 -2.83
N TRP A 13 16.66 7.64 -3.10
CA TRP A 13 17.40 8.51 -3.99
C TRP A 13 17.18 8.15 -5.46
N CYS A 14 17.27 6.85 -5.80
CA CYS A 14 17.06 6.40 -7.17
C CYS A 14 15.62 6.60 -7.63
N SER A 15 14.62 6.45 -6.74
CA SER A 15 13.21 6.70 -7.08
C SER A 15 12.93 8.14 -7.49
N ARG A 16 13.54 9.12 -6.81
CA ARG A 16 13.47 10.53 -7.20
C ARG A 16 14.24 10.83 -8.49
N ALA A 17 15.40 10.20 -8.70
CA ALA A 17 16.17 10.37 -9.93
C ALA A 17 15.42 9.81 -11.16
N THR A 18 14.77 8.64 -11.04
CA THR A 18 13.92 8.06 -12.10
C THR A 18 12.62 8.81 -12.35
N ALA A 19 12.25 9.74 -11.46
CA ALA A 19 11.08 10.60 -11.62
C ALA A 19 11.29 11.78 -12.59
N GLN A 20 12.50 11.96 -13.14
CA GLN A 20 12.72 12.90 -14.24
C GLN A 20 12.01 12.38 -15.52
N GLY A 21 10.70 12.65 -15.62
CA GLY A 21 9.81 12.18 -16.69
C GLY A 21 8.69 11.22 -16.24
N THR A 22 8.62 10.87 -14.95
CA THR A 22 7.67 9.89 -14.37
C THR A 22 7.00 10.51 -13.14
N ASP A 23 5.69 10.30 -12.94
CA ASP A 23 4.99 10.86 -11.76
C ASP A 23 5.51 10.22 -10.47
N TYR A 24 5.86 11.01 -9.45
CA TYR A 24 6.38 10.51 -8.18
C TYR A 24 5.35 10.72 -7.07
N GLN A 25 5.05 9.66 -6.33
CA GLN A 25 4.05 9.66 -5.28
C GLN A 25 4.60 9.10 -3.97
N PHE A 26 4.48 9.84 -2.86
CA PHE A 26 4.84 9.34 -1.52
C PHE A 26 3.60 9.18 -0.65
N ARG A 27 3.30 7.94 -0.23
CA ARG A 27 2.10 7.56 0.51
C ARG A 27 2.45 7.01 1.88
N PRO A 28 2.28 7.80 2.95
CA PRO A 28 2.19 7.26 4.30
C PRO A 28 0.95 6.36 4.47
N LEU A 29 1.13 5.18 5.06
CA LEU A 29 0.05 4.26 5.38
C LEU A 29 0.18 3.74 6.80
N VAL A 30 -0.97 3.58 7.45
CA VAL A 30 -1.08 3.02 8.79
C VAL A 30 -2.04 1.85 8.76
N HIS A 31 -1.62 0.73 9.36
CA HIS A 31 -2.45 -0.45 9.57
C HIS A 31 -2.45 -0.81 11.04
N LYS A 32 -3.64 -1.06 11.60
CA LYS A 32 -3.77 -1.57 12.96
C LYS A 32 -4.74 -2.72 12.99
N GLN A 33 -4.34 -3.83 13.60
CA GLN A 33 -5.20 -5.01 13.78
C GLN A 33 -5.35 -5.32 15.27
N PHE A 34 -6.58 -5.52 15.70
CA PHE A 34 -6.93 -6.04 17.01
C PHE A 34 -7.59 -7.39 16.80
N THR A 35 -7.04 -8.45 17.40
CA THR A 35 -7.53 -9.82 17.22
C THR A 35 -7.98 -10.36 18.57
N SER A 36 -9.15 -11.00 18.61
CA SER A 36 -9.65 -11.74 19.76
C SER A 36 -9.18 -13.20 19.72
N GLU A 37 -9.39 -13.92 20.82
CA GLU A 37 -9.29 -15.38 20.81
C GLU A 37 -10.27 -15.94 19.76
N GLY A 38 -9.79 -16.83 18.89
CA GLY A 38 -10.54 -17.35 17.75
C GLY A 38 -10.30 -16.65 16.41
N GLY A 39 -9.40 -15.66 16.33
CA GLY A 39 -8.94 -15.10 15.05
C GLY A 39 -9.83 -14.00 14.45
N ASN A 40 -11.02 -13.77 15.01
CA ASN A 40 -11.87 -12.64 14.64
C ASN A 40 -11.37 -11.34 15.29
N GLY A 41 -11.73 -10.19 14.75
CA GLY A 41 -11.29 -8.92 15.32
C GLY A 41 -11.68 -7.68 14.52
N LEU A 42 -10.92 -6.61 14.72
CA LEU A 42 -11.07 -5.33 14.04
C LEU A 42 -9.78 -4.91 13.34
N GLY A 43 -9.92 -4.43 12.11
CA GLY A 43 -8.84 -3.82 11.32
C GLY A 43 -9.11 -2.34 11.07
N PHE A 44 -8.06 -1.54 11.06
CA PHE A 44 -8.08 -0.13 10.73
C PHE A 44 -6.98 0.19 9.73
N TRP A 45 -7.32 0.96 8.70
CA TRP A 45 -6.40 1.32 7.63
C TRP A 45 -6.54 2.79 7.25
N GLY A 46 -5.39 3.45 7.16
CA GLY A 46 -5.29 4.85 6.79
C GLY A 46 -4.28 5.04 5.66
N ILE A 47 -4.64 5.83 4.64
CA ILE A 47 -3.75 6.17 3.54
C ILE A 47 -3.75 7.68 3.31
N VAL A 48 -2.56 8.26 3.28
CA VAL A 48 -2.32 9.59 2.72
C VAL A 48 -1.97 9.43 1.23
N PRO A 49 -2.70 10.06 0.29
CA PRO A 49 -2.69 9.69 -1.14
C PRO A 49 -1.43 10.12 -1.88
N ASP A 50 -0.89 11.29 -1.60
CA ASP A 50 0.44 11.72 -2.03
C ASP A 50 0.84 12.93 -1.18
N ALA A 51 1.78 12.72 -0.28
CA ALA A 51 2.26 13.76 0.61
C ALA A 51 3.29 14.69 -0.06
N THR A 52 3.67 14.43 -1.33
CA THR A 52 4.52 15.36 -2.09
C THR A 52 3.76 16.49 -2.78
N GLN A 53 2.44 16.36 -2.92
CA GLN A 53 1.62 17.41 -3.49
C GLN A 53 1.29 18.48 -2.45
N ASN A 54 1.41 19.75 -2.84
CA ASN A 54 1.13 20.92 -1.98
C ASN A 54 -0.34 20.99 -1.50
N LYS A 55 -1.24 20.19 -2.08
CA LYS A 55 -2.64 20.02 -1.64
C LYS A 55 -2.98 18.54 -1.62
N PRO A 56 -2.68 17.79 -0.55
CA PRO A 56 -3.03 16.38 -0.46
C PRO A 56 -4.55 16.25 -0.53
N SER A 57 -5.02 15.62 -1.60
CA SER A 57 -6.40 15.82 -2.04
C SER A 57 -7.42 15.15 -1.11
N LYS A 58 -7.18 13.92 -0.62
CA LYS A 58 -8.09 13.20 0.30
C LYS A 58 -7.40 12.08 1.09
N ILE A 59 -7.51 12.05 2.41
CA ILE A 59 -7.02 10.93 3.25
C ILE A 59 -8.08 9.83 3.27
N LEU A 60 -7.70 8.58 3.01
CA LEU A 60 -8.59 7.43 3.22
C LEU A 60 -8.49 6.98 4.67
N LEU A 61 -9.62 6.85 5.34
CA LEU A 61 -9.73 6.20 6.65
C LEU A 61 -10.85 5.16 6.59
N VAL A 62 -10.51 3.89 6.86
CA VAL A 62 -11.46 2.78 6.87
C VAL A 62 -11.20 1.89 8.08
N GLY A 63 -12.25 1.23 8.54
CA GLY A 63 -12.16 0.21 9.58
C GLY A 63 -13.29 -0.80 9.46
N GLY A 64 -13.11 -1.97 10.07
CA GLY A 64 -14.14 -2.99 10.06
C GLY A 64 -13.66 -4.33 10.56
N LEU A 65 -14.35 -5.38 10.11
CA LEU A 65 -14.16 -6.74 10.58
C LEU A 65 -12.85 -7.32 10.05
N LEU A 66 -12.13 -8.03 10.92
CA LEU A 66 -10.93 -8.79 10.62
C LEU A 66 -11.23 -10.28 10.87
N PHE A 67 -10.86 -11.12 9.92
CA PHE A 67 -10.82 -12.57 10.04
C PHE A 67 -9.37 -13.00 9.80
N LYS A 68 -8.72 -13.56 10.82
CA LYS A 68 -7.30 -13.86 10.82
C LYS A 68 -7.04 -15.29 11.23
N GLU A 69 -6.25 -15.98 10.43
CA GLU A 69 -5.76 -17.33 10.70
C GLU A 69 -4.25 -17.35 10.46
N SER A 70 -3.47 -17.40 11.55
CA SER A 70 -2.00 -17.34 11.48
C SER A 70 -1.49 -16.10 10.74
N GLU A 71 -0.75 -16.26 9.65
CA GLU A 71 -0.23 -15.19 8.79
C GLU A 71 -1.25 -14.68 7.74
N ASN A 72 -2.40 -15.35 7.62
CA ASN A 72 -3.43 -15.02 6.65
C ASN A 72 -4.51 -14.17 7.28
N TRP A 73 -5.04 -13.21 6.54
CA TRP A 73 -6.16 -12.41 6.99
C TRP A 73 -7.02 -11.86 5.86
N LEU A 74 -8.28 -11.59 6.20
CA LEU A 74 -9.28 -10.89 5.40
C LEU A 74 -9.87 -9.77 6.25
N GLU A 75 -10.02 -8.59 5.66
CA GLU A 75 -10.64 -7.43 6.27
C GLU A 75 -11.82 -6.96 5.41
N LEU A 76 -12.97 -6.75 6.04
CA LEU A 76 -14.17 -6.16 5.45
C LEU A 76 -14.40 -4.81 6.12
N MET A 77 -14.12 -3.73 5.40
CA MET A 77 -14.10 -2.38 5.95
C MET A 77 -15.04 -1.42 5.24
N ALA A 78 -15.47 -0.43 6.00
CA ALA A 78 -16.14 0.77 5.49
C ALA A 78 -15.48 2.01 6.09
N GLY A 79 -15.64 3.14 5.41
CA GLY A 79 -15.11 4.41 5.89
C GLY A 79 -15.28 5.49 4.85
N SER A 80 -14.31 6.39 4.75
CA SER A 80 -14.42 7.55 3.87
C SER A 80 -13.07 8.10 3.42
N PHE A 81 -13.09 8.75 2.26
CA PHE A 81 -12.09 9.73 1.89
C PHE A 81 -12.43 11.06 2.55
N VAL A 82 -11.58 11.52 3.45
CA VAL A 82 -11.67 12.82 4.12
C VAL A 82 -10.94 13.86 3.26
N LYS A 83 -11.70 14.81 2.72
CA LYS A 83 -11.16 15.93 1.94
C LYS A 83 -10.57 17.01 2.87
N THR A 84 -9.80 17.92 2.29
CA THR A 84 -9.23 19.07 3.01
C THR A 84 -10.27 20.04 3.55
N ASP A 85 -11.46 20.11 2.94
CA ASP A 85 -12.60 20.92 3.39
C ASP A 85 -13.47 20.20 4.45
N GLY A 86 -13.06 19.01 4.89
CA GLY A 86 -13.80 18.18 5.84
C GLY A 86 -14.91 17.34 5.21
N ALA A 87 -15.19 17.48 3.91
CA ALA A 87 -16.20 16.65 3.26
C ALA A 87 -15.76 15.18 3.19
N LEU A 88 -16.73 14.28 3.38
CA LEU A 88 -16.52 12.84 3.41
C LEU A 88 -17.06 12.21 2.12
N GLU A 89 -16.25 11.39 1.45
CA GLU A 89 -16.74 10.51 0.38
C GLU A 89 -16.74 9.07 0.88
N PRO A 90 -17.91 8.46 1.09
CA PRO A 90 -17.99 7.10 1.62
C PRO A 90 -17.30 6.10 0.70
N ALA A 91 -16.65 5.13 1.32
CA ALA A 91 -15.94 4.06 0.64
C ALA A 91 -16.13 2.73 1.36
N VAL A 92 -16.16 1.65 0.59
CA VAL A 92 -16.09 0.27 1.08
C VAL A 92 -14.77 -0.32 0.61
N ASN A 93 -14.16 -1.15 1.45
CA ASN A 93 -12.83 -1.67 1.21
C ASN A 93 -12.71 -3.09 1.74
N VAL A 94 -12.36 -4.01 0.84
CA VAL A 94 -12.07 -5.41 1.18
C VAL A 94 -10.59 -5.63 0.94
N ARG A 95 -9.90 -6.22 1.91
CA ARG A 95 -8.45 -6.43 1.85
C ARG A 95 -8.11 -7.82 2.32
N ALA A 96 -7.18 -8.47 1.67
CA ALA A 96 -6.72 -9.79 2.06
C ALA A 96 -5.21 -9.91 1.95
N SER A 97 -4.64 -10.70 2.85
CA SER A 97 -3.25 -11.12 2.79
C SER A 97 -3.16 -12.63 2.97
N LEU A 98 -2.48 -13.29 2.06
CA LEU A 98 -2.27 -14.72 2.06
C LEU A 98 -0.78 -15.03 1.98
N ARG A 99 -0.30 -15.87 2.90
CA ARG A 99 1.01 -16.49 2.81
C ARG A 99 0.90 -17.78 1.99
N ALA A 100 1.28 -17.71 0.72
CA ALA A 100 1.36 -18.85 -0.17
C ALA A 100 2.82 -19.34 -0.28
N SER A 101 3.19 -20.32 0.56
CA SER A 101 4.56 -20.86 0.61
C SER A 101 5.61 -19.76 0.88
N ARG A 102 6.43 -19.41 -0.12
CA ARG A 102 7.48 -18.39 -0.05
C ARG A 102 7.01 -16.99 -0.44
N PHE A 103 5.76 -16.85 -0.87
CA PHE A 103 5.18 -15.60 -1.33
C PHE A 103 4.14 -15.07 -0.35
N LEU A 104 4.14 -13.75 -0.17
CA LEU A 104 3.08 -12.98 0.46
C LEU A 104 2.27 -12.34 -0.66
N VAL A 105 1.00 -12.71 -0.76
CA VAL A 105 0.03 -12.15 -1.70
C VAL A 105 -0.86 -11.19 -0.93
N TYR A 106 -0.95 -9.96 -1.39
CA TYR A 106 -1.84 -8.93 -0.86
C TYR A 106 -2.80 -8.51 -1.98
N ALA A 107 -4.08 -8.47 -1.68
CA ALA A 107 -5.11 -7.96 -2.58
C ALA A 107 -6.00 -6.97 -1.85
N GLU A 108 -6.47 -5.96 -2.56
CA GLU A 108 -7.41 -4.98 -2.06
C GLU A 108 -8.45 -4.68 -3.15
N ALA A 109 -9.69 -4.42 -2.74
CA ALA A 109 -10.75 -3.91 -3.58
C ALA A 109 -11.42 -2.76 -2.83
N MET A 110 -11.24 -1.54 -3.35
CA MET A 110 -11.76 -0.32 -2.76
C MET A 110 -12.77 0.33 -3.70
N TYR A 111 -14.00 0.51 -3.24
CA TYR A 111 -15.05 1.20 -3.99
C TYR A 111 -15.36 2.55 -3.37
N ASN A 112 -15.14 3.63 -4.12
CA ASN A 112 -15.59 4.99 -3.78
C ASN A 112 -17.02 5.17 -4.28
N LEU A 113 -17.98 5.30 -3.36
CA LEU A 113 -19.41 5.30 -3.68
C LEU A 113 -19.81 6.50 -4.54
N PRO A 114 -19.49 7.77 -4.16
CA PRO A 114 -19.90 8.92 -4.96
C PRO A 114 -19.31 8.93 -6.37
N LYS A 115 -18.06 8.50 -6.52
CA LYS A 115 -17.37 8.47 -7.82
C LYS A 115 -17.68 7.23 -8.64
N LYS A 116 -18.41 6.26 -8.09
CA LYS A 116 -18.64 4.94 -8.71
C LYS A 116 -17.35 4.35 -9.28
N ARG A 117 -16.30 4.33 -8.45
CA ARG A 117 -14.95 3.97 -8.87
C ARG A 117 -14.39 2.87 -8.00
N LEU A 118 -14.00 1.76 -8.63
CA LEU A 118 -13.36 0.61 -8.02
C LEU A 118 -11.84 0.70 -8.26
N ILE A 119 -11.04 0.50 -7.22
CA ILE A 119 -9.58 0.43 -7.28
C ILE A 119 -9.15 -0.91 -6.70
N VAL A 120 -8.38 -1.68 -7.45
CA VAL A 120 -7.98 -3.05 -7.14
C VAL A 120 -6.45 -3.16 -7.24
N PRO A 121 -5.72 -2.90 -6.14
CA PRO A 121 -4.31 -3.24 -6.05
C PRO A 121 -4.11 -4.72 -5.72
N LEU A 122 -3.12 -5.34 -6.34
CA LEU A 122 -2.64 -6.69 -6.06
C LEU A 122 -1.12 -6.64 -5.99
N ALA A 123 -0.53 -7.21 -4.95
CA ALA A 123 0.91 -7.33 -4.79
C ALA A 123 1.31 -8.76 -4.43
N VAL A 124 2.39 -9.25 -5.03
CA VAL A 124 2.99 -10.54 -4.70
C VAL A 124 4.44 -10.29 -4.35
N THR A 125 4.85 -10.62 -3.13
CA THR A 125 6.19 -10.33 -2.61
C THR A 125 6.84 -11.59 -2.04
N ARG A 126 8.10 -11.86 -2.40
CA ARG A 126 8.94 -12.89 -1.80
C ARG A 126 10.00 -12.25 -0.90
N ARG A 127 10.23 -12.82 0.28
CA ARG A 127 11.33 -12.43 1.16
C ARG A 127 12.66 -12.98 0.66
N VAL A 128 13.67 -12.12 0.57
CA VAL A 128 15.03 -12.43 0.13
C VAL A 128 16.01 -11.84 1.14
N SER A 129 16.84 -12.70 1.70
CA SER A 129 17.91 -12.31 2.62
C SER A 129 19.12 -11.82 1.83
N LEU A 130 19.53 -10.58 2.05
CA LEU A 130 20.77 -10.00 1.54
C LEU A 130 21.65 -9.60 2.73
N GLY A 131 22.53 -10.51 3.14
CA GLY A 131 23.31 -10.38 4.36
C GLY A 131 22.41 -10.29 5.60
N SER A 132 22.49 -9.17 6.34
CA SER A 132 21.66 -8.92 7.53
C SER A 132 20.27 -8.32 7.23
N VAL A 133 19.94 -8.11 5.96
CA VAL A 133 18.70 -7.43 5.55
C VAL A 133 17.72 -8.43 4.93
N ASN A 134 16.47 -8.42 5.38
CA ASN A 134 15.42 -9.24 4.79
C ASN A 134 14.49 -8.38 3.92
N LEU A 135 14.80 -8.33 2.62
CA LEU A 135 14.08 -7.52 1.63
C LEU A 135 12.86 -8.29 1.11
N GLY A 136 11.83 -7.57 0.70
CA GLY A 136 10.77 -8.11 -0.14
C GLY A 136 11.03 -7.74 -1.60
N LEU A 137 11.01 -8.69 -2.51
CA LEU A 137 11.04 -8.46 -3.96
C LEU A 137 9.77 -9.03 -4.57
N GLY A 138 9.16 -8.32 -5.51
CA GLY A 138 7.85 -8.69 -5.99
C GLY A 138 7.34 -7.89 -7.17
N LEU A 139 6.06 -8.05 -7.43
CA LEU A 139 5.30 -7.30 -8.41
C LEU A 139 4.09 -6.66 -7.73
N GLU A 140 3.68 -5.51 -8.25
CA GLU A 140 2.41 -4.87 -7.88
C GLU A 140 1.67 -4.46 -9.15
N SER A 141 0.39 -4.77 -9.19
CA SER A 141 -0.55 -4.26 -10.19
C SER A 141 -1.62 -3.42 -9.53
N GLU A 142 -2.11 -2.41 -10.24
CA GLU A 142 -3.26 -1.60 -9.83
C GLU A 142 -4.23 -1.50 -11.00
N THR A 143 -5.49 -1.85 -10.77
CA THR A 143 -6.57 -1.61 -11.74
C THR A 143 -7.56 -0.62 -11.17
N THR A 144 -7.97 0.36 -11.95
CA THR A 144 -9.05 1.30 -11.62
C THR A 144 -10.15 1.16 -12.67
N ILE A 145 -11.39 1.00 -12.22
CA ILE A 145 -12.57 0.83 -13.06
C ILE A 145 -13.62 1.87 -12.64
N GLY A 146 -14.23 2.57 -13.60
CA GLY A 146 -15.40 3.42 -13.34
C GLY A 146 -15.34 4.82 -13.94
N ASN A 147 -16.15 5.74 -13.39
CA ASN A 147 -16.33 7.08 -13.95
C ASN A 147 -15.02 7.88 -13.89
N GLY A 148 -14.50 8.25 -15.07
CA GLY A 148 -13.17 8.83 -15.23
C GLY A 148 -12.22 7.98 -16.07
N GLY A 149 -12.69 6.81 -16.52
CA GLY A 149 -12.02 5.90 -17.45
C GLY A 149 -11.22 4.83 -16.74
N ASP A 150 -11.11 3.68 -17.38
CA ASP A 150 -10.38 2.55 -16.81
C ASP A 150 -8.86 2.79 -16.93
N SER A 151 -8.11 2.21 -16.01
CA SER A 151 -6.65 2.20 -16.09
C SER A 151 -6.11 0.97 -15.40
N TRP A 152 -5.01 0.46 -15.91
CA TRP A 152 -4.29 -0.64 -15.29
C TRP A 152 -2.80 -0.30 -15.27
N GLY A 153 -2.09 -0.87 -14.30
CA GLY A 153 -0.66 -0.77 -14.20
C GLY A 153 -0.08 -2.03 -13.59
N LEU A 154 1.16 -2.32 -13.94
CA LEU A 154 1.94 -3.42 -13.40
C LEU A 154 3.39 -2.96 -13.27
N GLY A 155 4.11 -3.45 -12.28
CA GLY A 155 5.55 -3.36 -12.31
C GLY A 155 6.24 -3.89 -11.06
N PRO A 156 7.57 -3.73 -10.98
CA PRO A 156 8.37 -4.28 -9.91
C PRO A 156 8.10 -3.57 -8.59
N ARG A 157 8.15 -4.35 -7.50
CA ARG A 157 8.00 -3.90 -6.12
C ARG A 157 9.19 -4.35 -5.29
N ILE A 158 9.73 -3.44 -4.48
CA ILE A 158 10.76 -3.72 -3.48
C ILE A 158 10.22 -3.26 -2.12
N VAL A 159 10.39 -4.07 -1.08
CA VAL A 159 9.98 -3.76 0.30
C VAL A 159 11.20 -3.83 1.21
N VAL A 160 11.54 -2.71 1.83
CA VAL A 160 12.69 -2.59 2.71
C VAL A 160 12.21 -2.37 4.15
N PRO A 161 12.55 -3.24 5.11
CA PRO A 161 12.22 -3.00 6.51
C PRO A 161 13.00 -1.80 7.04
N ILE A 162 12.37 -0.99 7.91
CA ILE A 162 13.03 0.18 8.51
C ILE A 162 13.65 -0.25 9.85
N PRO A 163 15.00 -0.25 9.98
CA PRO A 163 15.67 -0.96 11.07
C PRO A 163 15.46 -0.32 12.44
N PHE A 164 15.18 0.98 12.51
CA PHE A 164 14.95 1.72 13.76
C PHE A 164 13.45 1.85 14.12
N LEU A 165 12.53 1.42 13.25
CA LEU A 165 11.09 1.42 13.49
C LEU A 165 10.56 0.00 13.37
N LYS A 166 10.51 -0.71 14.50
CA LYS A 166 9.92 -2.06 14.57
C LYS A 166 8.48 -1.97 14.03
N LYS A 167 8.16 -2.82 13.05
CA LYS A 167 6.89 -2.85 12.31
C LYS A 167 6.67 -1.76 11.24
N ALA A 168 7.72 -1.08 10.80
CA ALA A 168 7.67 -0.20 9.63
C ALA A 168 8.44 -0.76 8.44
N SER A 169 7.95 -0.46 7.23
CA SER A 169 8.64 -0.80 5.98
C SER A 169 8.40 0.28 4.93
N LEU A 170 9.38 0.45 4.05
CA LEU A 170 9.28 1.26 2.86
C LEU A 170 9.08 0.32 1.66
N ALA A 171 7.92 0.36 1.02
CA ALA A 171 7.73 -0.30 -0.27
C ALA A 171 7.88 0.71 -1.40
N THR A 172 8.71 0.40 -2.40
CA THR A 172 8.87 1.19 -3.63
C THR A 172 8.37 0.38 -4.80
N VAL A 173 7.55 1.01 -5.64
CA VAL A 173 6.98 0.40 -6.84
C VAL A 173 7.22 1.34 -8.01
N TYR A 174 7.70 0.80 -9.12
CA TYR A 174 7.61 1.44 -10.42
C TYR A 174 6.47 0.76 -11.17
N GLN A 175 5.50 1.51 -11.69
CA GLN A 175 4.43 0.94 -12.51
C GLN A 175 4.46 1.52 -13.92
N TRP A 176 4.45 0.63 -14.91
CA TRP A 176 4.00 0.96 -16.25
C TRP A 176 2.47 1.03 -16.19
N GLN A 177 1.91 2.25 -16.15
CA GLN A 177 0.46 2.45 -16.14
C GLN A 177 -0.02 2.85 -17.54
N SER A 178 -1.25 2.45 -17.88
CA SER A 178 -1.86 2.73 -19.17
C SER A 178 -2.04 4.22 -19.50
N ARG A 179 -1.94 5.11 -18.51
CA ARG A 179 -2.02 6.57 -18.69
C ARG A 179 -0.66 7.24 -18.66
N GLN A 180 0.08 7.04 -17.57
CA GLN A 180 1.41 7.58 -17.37
C GLN A 180 2.16 6.69 -16.37
N PRO A 181 3.43 6.32 -16.63
CA PRO A 181 4.20 5.61 -15.64
C PRO A 181 4.35 6.43 -14.36
N PHE A 182 4.44 5.75 -13.23
CA PHE A 182 4.69 6.41 -11.94
C PHE A 182 5.65 5.60 -11.08
N VAL A 183 6.34 6.30 -10.18
CA VAL A 183 7.08 5.73 -9.05
C VAL A 183 6.32 6.05 -7.78
N ARG A 184 5.95 5.02 -7.03
CA ARG A 184 5.21 5.17 -5.77
C ARG A 184 5.99 4.57 -4.63
N GLN A 185 6.07 5.32 -3.55
CA GLN A 185 6.66 4.89 -2.29
C GLN A 185 5.61 4.87 -1.20
N TYR A 186 5.58 3.75 -0.48
CA TYR A 186 4.67 3.47 0.61
C TYR A 186 5.48 3.39 1.90
N LEU A 187 5.31 4.36 2.81
CA LEU A 187 5.78 4.21 4.18
C LEU A 187 4.69 3.53 4.99
N LEU A 188 4.79 2.20 5.11
CA LEU A 188 3.84 1.40 5.85
C LEU A 188 4.28 1.26 7.30
N VAL A 189 3.41 1.63 8.22
CA VAL A 189 3.56 1.31 9.64
C VAL A 189 2.40 0.44 10.09
N SER A 190 2.72 -0.76 10.59
CA SER A 190 1.75 -1.74 11.06
C SER A 190 1.84 -1.90 12.57
N PHE A 191 0.73 -2.01 13.29
CA PHE A 191 0.74 -2.16 14.75
C PHE A 191 -0.19 -3.26 15.24
#